data_AF-M7NHH8-F1
#
_entry.id   AF-M7NHH8-F1
#
_cell.length_a   1.000
_cell.length_b   1.000
_cell.length_c   1.000
_cell.angle_alpha   90.00
_cell.angle_beta   90.00
_cell.angle_gamma   90.00
#
_symmetry.space_group_name_H-M   'P 1'
#
loop_
_entity.id
_entity.type
_entity.pdbx_description
1 polymer ?
#
loop_
_entity_poly.entity_id
_entity_poly.type
_entity_poly.pdbx_seq_one_letter_code
_entity_poly.pdbx_strand_id
1 'polypeptide(L)'
;MNYLNKFSDQVQLMERAEDNKVVKERISMKNISQVQPSFEKELSKMRLLTLQTSFLRSGAYFIGTQQSGKALYEVSVNFQHVNPKDSFLCGYLHIQGLTKDNSSLTTYFEGEIIGPKYGFITKRPEWGSTEKIDLQHWIRFQAFRPFAKNIKKPDFKCKYELFKDHVFMRWKEMYIVSKNDNEQVSDYGIALNGISYAGFYYICFQQSMGNISGIYYHKNSEQFQQLTLQHDGNRTFSKFEFR
;
A
#
# COMPACT_ATOMS: atom_id res chain seq x y z
N MET A 1 29.78 7.30 -79.70
CA MET A 1 30.42 7.47 -78.37
C MET A 1 29.36 7.89 -77.34
N ASN A 2 28.57 6.99 -76.76
CA ASN A 2 27.69 7.33 -75.61
C ASN A 2 27.08 6.12 -74.87
N TYR A 3 27.73 4.96 -74.87
CA TYR A 3 27.23 3.76 -74.16
C TYR A 3 28.13 3.28 -73.00
N LEU A 4 29.28 3.91 -72.76
CA LEU A 4 30.18 3.56 -71.65
C LEU A 4 30.00 4.43 -70.39
N ASN A 5 29.39 5.63 -70.50
CA ASN A 5 29.23 6.52 -69.35
C ASN A 5 27.98 6.25 -68.49
N LYS A 6 26.97 5.54 -69.00
CA LYS A 6 25.74 5.25 -68.23
C LYS A 6 25.88 4.08 -67.24
N PHE A 7 26.83 3.18 -67.44
CA PHE A 7 27.09 2.06 -66.53
C PHE A 7 27.92 2.48 -65.31
N SER A 8 28.83 3.45 -65.46
CA SER A 8 29.65 3.95 -64.35
C SER A 8 28.82 4.68 -63.29
N ASP A 9 27.84 5.48 -63.72
CA ASP A 9 27.00 6.27 -62.80
C ASP A 9 26.01 5.40 -62.02
N GLN A 10 25.51 4.30 -62.62
CA GLN A 10 24.63 3.36 -61.94
C GLN A 10 25.35 2.52 -60.88
N VAL A 11 26.61 2.14 -61.12
CA VAL A 11 27.43 1.40 -60.14
C VAL A 11 27.78 2.30 -58.94
N GLN A 12 28.15 3.57 -59.18
CA GLN A 12 28.42 4.53 -58.10
C GLN A 12 27.19 4.88 -57.25
N LEU A 13 25.99 4.84 -57.83
CA LEU A 13 24.73 5.06 -57.11
C LEU A 13 24.32 3.85 -56.26
N MET A 14 24.63 2.61 -56.70
CA MET A 14 24.36 1.40 -55.92
C MET A 14 25.37 1.21 -54.77
N GLU A 15 26.67 1.49 -54.98
CA GLU A 15 27.68 1.45 -53.91
C GLU A 15 27.38 2.47 -52.79
N ARG A 16 26.93 3.68 -53.14
CA ARG A 16 26.48 4.69 -52.14
C ARG A 16 25.22 4.28 -51.39
N ALA A 17 24.35 3.47 -51.98
CA ALA A 17 23.12 3.00 -51.34
C ALA A 17 23.40 1.86 -50.36
N GLU A 18 24.34 0.96 -50.69
CA GLU A 18 24.79 -0.11 -49.79
C GLU A 18 25.60 0.42 -48.60
N ASP A 19 26.49 1.40 -48.82
CA ASP A 19 27.24 2.04 -47.72
C ASP A 19 26.32 2.76 -46.74
N ASN A 20 25.28 3.45 -47.22
CA ASN A 20 24.29 4.10 -46.35
C ASN A 20 23.41 3.10 -45.58
N LYS A 21 23.20 1.90 -46.12
CA LYS A 21 22.44 0.82 -45.46
C LYS A 21 23.28 0.14 -44.38
N VAL A 22 24.57 -0.13 -44.67
CA VAL A 22 25.54 -0.67 -43.71
C VAL A 22 25.85 0.33 -42.58
N VAL A 23 25.89 1.63 -42.87
CA VAL A 23 26.03 2.69 -41.83
C VAL A 23 24.76 2.80 -40.98
N LYS A 24 23.55 2.68 -41.57
CA LYS A 24 22.29 2.64 -40.79
C LYS A 24 22.16 1.36 -39.94
N GLU A 25 22.60 0.21 -40.42
CA GLU A 25 22.64 -1.04 -39.64
C GLU A 25 23.72 -1.01 -38.55
N ARG A 26 24.88 -0.37 -38.79
CA ARG A 26 25.92 -0.17 -37.76
C ARG A 26 25.54 0.86 -36.70
N ILE A 27 24.64 1.80 -36.99
CA ILE A 27 24.07 2.72 -35.99
C ILE A 27 22.94 2.05 -35.18
N SER A 28 22.34 0.98 -35.69
CA SER A 28 21.27 0.22 -35.01
C SER A 28 21.79 -0.85 -34.02
N MET A 29 23.09 -1.18 -34.04
CA MET A 29 23.68 -2.23 -33.19
C MET A 29 24.80 -1.73 -32.27
N LYS A 30 24.58 -0.58 -31.60
CA LYS A 30 25.31 -0.24 -30.36
C LYS A 30 24.36 -0.33 -29.16
N ASN A 31 24.24 -1.57 -28.65
CA ASN A 31 24.03 -1.99 -27.26
C ASN A 31 23.80 -0.82 -26.27
N ILE A 32 22.62 -0.62 -25.68
CA ILE A 32 21.92 -1.53 -24.76
C ILE A 32 22.89 -2.25 -23.82
N SER A 33 23.29 -1.54 -22.76
CA SER A 33 23.28 -2.04 -21.37
C SER A 33 23.91 -1.02 -20.41
N GLN A 34 23.52 0.25 -20.50
CA GLN A 34 23.35 1.01 -19.27
C GLN A 34 21.95 0.72 -18.79
N VAL A 35 21.80 -0.39 -18.05
CA VAL A 35 20.64 -0.60 -17.20
C VAL A 35 20.67 0.57 -16.22
N GLN A 36 19.93 1.64 -16.56
CA GLN A 36 19.51 2.61 -15.56
C GLN A 36 19.00 1.77 -14.38
N PRO A 37 19.45 2.04 -13.15
CA PRO A 37 18.89 1.33 -12.00
C PRO A 37 17.38 1.47 -12.18
N SER A 38 16.68 0.33 -12.27
CA SER A 38 15.25 0.35 -12.57
C SER A 38 14.63 1.40 -11.65
N PHE A 39 13.76 2.25 -12.18
CA PHE A 39 13.06 3.23 -11.35
C PHE A 39 12.48 2.58 -10.08
N GLU A 40 12.14 1.29 -10.17
CA GLU A 40 11.81 0.41 -9.05
C GLU A 40 12.92 0.25 -7.98
N LYS A 41 14.19 0.05 -8.36
CA LYS A 41 15.34 0.05 -7.42
C LYS A 41 15.54 1.41 -6.77
N GLU A 42 15.33 2.50 -7.50
CA GLU A 42 15.46 3.86 -6.97
C GLU A 42 14.30 4.20 -6.03
N LEU A 43 13.07 3.82 -6.40
CA LEU A 43 11.89 3.84 -5.54
C LEU A 43 12.13 3.03 -4.28
N SER A 44 12.66 1.80 -4.39
CA SER A 44 13.00 0.94 -3.26
C SER A 44 13.99 1.60 -2.31
N LYS A 45 15.01 2.30 -2.84
CA LYS A 45 15.98 3.05 -2.04
C LYS A 45 15.36 4.29 -1.37
N MET A 46 14.50 5.02 -2.09
CA MET A 46 13.74 6.15 -1.54
C MET A 46 12.75 5.69 -0.46
N ARG A 47 12.10 4.53 -0.64
CA ARG A 47 11.27 3.85 0.39
C ARG A 47 12.07 3.66 1.67
N LEU A 48 13.29 3.14 1.55
CA LEU A 48 14.14 2.83 2.69
C LEU A 48 14.58 4.08 3.47
N LEU A 49 14.82 5.18 2.77
CA LEU A 49 15.23 6.44 3.40
C LEU A 49 14.06 7.17 4.09
N THR A 50 12.82 7.02 3.60
CA THR A 50 11.65 7.73 4.16
C THR A 50 10.78 6.88 5.10
N LEU A 51 10.96 5.56 5.17
CA LEU A 51 10.18 4.66 6.04
C LEU A 51 10.92 4.22 7.31
N GLN A 52 12.15 4.69 7.52
CA GLN A 52 12.82 4.58 8.82
C GLN A 52 12.44 5.76 9.73
N THR A 53 11.17 6.12 9.76
CA THR A 53 10.66 6.90 10.89
C THR A 53 10.53 5.97 12.08
N SER A 54 10.77 6.48 13.29
CA SER A 54 10.82 5.66 14.50
C SER A 54 9.55 4.83 14.69
N PHE A 55 8.40 5.25 14.17
CA PHE A 55 7.09 4.70 14.53
C PHE A 55 6.59 3.55 13.63
N LEU A 56 6.88 3.51 12.32
CA LEU A 56 6.47 2.39 11.45
C LEU A 56 7.50 1.25 11.47
N ARG A 57 7.53 0.52 12.59
CA ARG A 57 8.52 -0.55 12.83
C ARG A 57 7.87 -1.76 13.49
N SER A 58 8.50 -2.92 13.35
CA SER A 58 8.16 -4.09 14.16
C SER A 58 8.29 -3.77 15.66
N GLY A 59 7.35 -4.25 16.45
CA GLY A 59 7.19 -3.97 17.87
C GLY A 59 6.57 -2.62 18.21
N ALA A 60 6.18 -1.79 17.23
CA ALA A 60 5.49 -0.54 17.52
C ALA A 60 4.08 -0.80 18.08
N TYR A 61 3.69 -0.01 19.09
CA TYR A 61 2.40 -0.13 19.76
C TYR A 61 1.63 1.19 19.68
N PHE A 62 0.34 1.08 19.41
CA PHE A 62 -0.56 2.20 19.21
C PHE A 62 -1.82 1.99 20.03
N ILE A 63 -2.36 3.07 20.57
CA ILE A 63 -3.57 3.06 21.39
C ILE A 63 -4.50 4.17 20.90
N GLY A 64 -5.80 3.93 20.96
CA GLY A 64 -6.80 4.93 20.70
C GLY A 64 -8.19 4.30 20.64
N THR A 65 -8.98 4.68 19.64
CA THR A 65 -10.41 4.36 19.64
C THR A 65 -10.94 4.00 18.26
N GLN A 66 -11.96 3.15 18.23
CA GLN A 66 -12.85 2.96 17.08
C GLN A 66 -14.24 3.52 17.38
N GLN A 67 -14.75 4.37 16.50
CA GLN A 67 -16.07 4.98 16.61
C GLN A 67 -17.01 4.44 15.52
N SER A 68 -18.17 3.90 15.93
CA SER A 68 -19.27 3.50 15.04
C SER A 68 -20.55 4.22 15.48
N GLY A 69 -20.98 5.20 14.70
CA GLY A 69 -22.10 6.08 15.08
C GLY A 69 -21.83 6.78 16.42
N LYS A 70 -22.61 6.42 17.44
CA LYS A 70 -22.46 6.93 18.82
C LYS A 70 -21.60 6.04 19.72
N ALA A 71 -21.31 4.81 19.30
CA ALA A 71 -20.50 3.88 20.07
C ALA A 71 -19.01 4.19 19.89
N LEU A 72 -18.24 4.07 20.97
CA LEU A 72 -16.80 4.29 21.01
C LEU A 72 -16.15 3.12 21.74
N TYR A 73 -15.18 2.50 21.09
CA TYR A 73 -14.48 1.32 21.59
C TYR A 73 -13.00 1.65 21.76
N GLU A 74 -12.40 1.18 22.84
CA GLU A 74 -10.94 1.28 23.02
C GLU A 74 -10.25 0.27 22.12
N VAL A 75 -9.21 0.72 21.43
CA VAL A 75 -8.44 -0.10 20.49
C VAL A 75 -6.96 0.06 20.78
N SER A 76 -6.26 -1.07 20.73
CA SER A 76 -4.80 -1.09 20.68
C SER A 76 -4.30 -1.95 19.54
N VAL A 77 -3.16 -1.56 18.96
CA VAL A 77 -2.56 -2.23 17.81
C VAL A 77 -1.08 -2.44 18.08
N ASN A 78 -0.62 -3.67 17.86
CA ASN A 78 0.78 -4.03 17.92
C ASN A 78 1.27 -4.52 16.55
N PHE A 79 2.26 -3.85 15.97
CA PHE A 79 2.90 -4.32 14.74
C PHE A 79 3.90 -5.43 15.08
N GLN A 80 3.64 -6.63 14.57
CA GLN A 80 4.53 -7.78 14.76
C GLN A 80 5.67 -7.77 13.76
N HIS A 81 5.36 -7.48 12.50
CA HIS A 81 6.35 -7.42 11.43
C HIS A 81 6.03 -6.29 10.46
N VAL A 82 7.05 -5.52 10.07
CA VAL A 82 6.94 -4.46 9.07
C VAL A 82 8.03 -4.65 8.03
N ASN A 83 7.62 -4.87 6.78
CA ASN A 83 8.52 -4.99 5.63
C ASN A 83 8.05 -4.08 4.50
N PRO A 84 8.53 -2.82 4.47
CA PRO A 84 8.12 -1.87 3.46
C PRO A 84 8.64 -2.19 2.06
N LYS A 85 9.68 -3.03 1.93
CA LYS A 85 10.20 -3.47 0.61
C LYS A 85 9.16 -4.34 -0.09
N ASP A 86 8.56 -5.25 0.66
CA ASP A 86 7.52 -6.16 0.14
C ASP A 86 6.11 -5.56 0.17
N SER A 87 6.02 -4.27 0.56
CA SER A 87 4.78 -3.53 0.78
C SER A 87 3.84 -4.26 1.76
N PHE A 88 4.41 -4.83 2.83
CA PHE A 88 3.71 -5.69 3.77
C PHE A 88 3.96 -5.27 5.23
N LEU A 89 2.96 -5.46 6.07
CA LEU A 89 3.11 -5.53 7.52
C LEU A 89 2.04 -6.45 8.11
N CYS A 90 2.22 -6.88 9.34
CA CYS A 90 1.19 -7.58 10.08
C CYS A 90 1.25 -7.27 11.57
N GLY A 91 0.19 -7.60 12.29
CA GLY A 91 0.07 -7.29 13.70
C GLY A 91 -1.17 -7.85 14.34
N TYR A 92 -1.38 -7.44 15.59
CA TYR A 92 -2.59 -7.71 16.33
C TYR A 92 -3.38 -6.43 16.54
N LEU A 93 -4.69 -6.51 16.32
CA LEU A 93 -5.66 -5.48 16.68
C LEU A 93 -6.48 -6.01 17.84
N HIS A 94 -6.49 -5.27 18.93
CA HIS A 94 -7.23 -5.59 20.13
C HIS A 94 -8.28 -4.50 20.37
N ILE A 95 -9.54 -4.90 20.51
CA ILE A 95 -10.67 -4.00 20.75
C ILE A 95 -11.41 -4.42 22.02
N GLN A 96 -11.80 -3.44 22.84
CA GLN A 96 -12.48 -3.65 24.12
C GLN A 96 -13.81 -2.90 24.18
N GLY A 97 -14.68 -3.31 25.11
CA GLY A 97 -15.99 -2.68 25.33
C GLY A 97 -17.04 -3.08 24.31
N LEU A 98 -16.89 -4.26 23.70
CA LEU A 98 -17.82 -4.77 22.68
C LEU A 98 -19.20 -5.16 23.25
N THR A 99 -19.26 -5.52 24.53
CA THR A 99 -20.49 -5.84 25.27
C THR A 99 -20.55 -5.06 26.60
N LYS A 100 -21.69 -5.16 27.29
CA LYS A 100 -21.89 -4.55 28.62
C LYS A 100 -20.95 -5.08 29.70
N ASP A 101 -20.38 -6.27 29.50
CA ASP A 101 -19.45 -6.92 30.42
C ASP A 101 -17.97 -6.60 30.10
N ASN A 102 -17.73 -5.55 29.31
CA ASN A 102 -16.40 -5.14 28.84
C ASN A 102 -15.64 -6.26 28.11
N SER A 103 -16.33 -7.02 27.26
CA SER A 103 -15.66 -8.02 26.44
C SER A 103 -14.60 -7.41 25.52
N SER A 104 -13.60 -8.25 25.21
CA SER A 104 -12.49 -7.89 24.33
C SER A 104 -12.22 -8.94 23.28
N LEU A 105 -11.81 -8.49 22.10
CA LEU A 105 -11.46 -9.32 20.96
C LEU A 105 -10.07 -8.95 20.45
N THR A 106 -9.23 -9.94 20.19
CA THR A 106 -7.94 -9.76 19.52
C THR A 106 -7.95 -10.51 18.19
N THR A 107 -7.63 -9.81 17.11
CA THR A 107 -7.49 -10.39 15.77
C THR A 107 -6.07 -10.20 15.24
N TYR A 108 -5.62 -11.17 14.44
CA TYR A 108 -4.44 -11.00 13.61
C TYR A 108 -4.84 -10.32 12.30
N PHE A 109 -4.06 -9.34 11.86
CA PHE A 109 -4.27 -8.67 10.59
C PHE A 109 -3.02 -8.63 9.72
N GLU A 110 -3.25 -8.59 8.41
CA GLU A 110 -2.23 -8.32 7.41
C GLU A 110 -2.51 -6.97 6.72
N GLY A 111 -1.43 -6.26 6.41
CA GLY A 111 -1.45 -4.92 5.84
C GLY A 111 -0.78 -4.84 4.48
N GLU A 112 -1.50 -4.28 3.51
CA GLU A 112 -0.94 -3.88 2.20
C GLU A 112 -0.51 -2.41 2.27
N ILE A 113 0.78 -2.12 2.06
CA ILE A 113 1.29 -0.75 2.00
C ILE A 113 1.15 -0.22 0.57
N ILE A 114 0.44 0.90 0.42
CA ILE A 114 0.17 1.52 -0.88
C ILE A 114 1.48 2.01 -1.52
N GLY A 115 1.64 1.73 -2.81
CA GLY A 115 2.81 2.09 -3.61
C GLY A 115 2.87 1.28 -4.92
N PRO A 116 4.06 1.09 -5.50
CA PRO A 116 4.27 0.30 -6.71
C PRO A 116 3.54 -1.05 -6.79
N LYS A 117 3.56 -1.84 -5.71
CA LYS A 117 2.93 -3.18 -5.67
C LYS A 117 1.42 -3.10 -5.49
N TYR A 118 0.96 -2.23 -4.59
CA TYR A 118 -0.45 -2.08 -4.25
C TYR A 118 -0.91 -0.65 -4.53
N GLY A 119 -1.73 -0.45 -5.56
CA GLY A 119 -2.32 0.86 -5.85
C GLY A 119 -3.46 1.23 -4.89
N PHE A 120 -3.99 2.45 -5.04
CA PHE A 120 -5.15 2.91 -4.27
C PHE A 120 -6.44 2.16 -4.61
N ILE A 121 -6.57 1.63 -5.82
CA ILE A 121 -7.69 0.76 -6.21
C ILE A 121 -7.44 -0.64 -5.66
N THR A 122 -8.41 -1.15 -4.91
CA THR A 122 -8.36 -2.45 -4.24
C THR A 122 -8.58 -3.55 -5.26
N LYS A 123 -7.59 -4.44 -5.43
CA LYS A 123 -7.60 -5.56 -6.39
C LYS A 123 -7.90 -6.90 -5.71
N ARG A 124 -8.82 -6.89 -4.75
CA ARG A 124 -9.25 -8.06 -3.94
C ARG A 124 -10.77 -8.20 -4.07
N PRO A 125 -11.28 -8.94 -5.08
CA PRO A 125 -12.73 -9.07 -5.31
C PRO A 125 -13.50 -9.53 -4.07
N GLU A 126 -12.88 -10.39 -3.26
CA GLU A 126 -13.42 -10.94 -2.03
C GLU A 126 -13.61 -9.90 -0.91
N TRP A 127 -12.96 -8.74 -0.99
CA TRP A 127 -13.15 -7.63 -0.05
C TRP A 127 -14.37 -6.76 -0.39
N GLY A 128 -14.98 -6.96 -1.57
CA GLY A 128 -16.20 -6.28 -1.98
C GLY A 128 -16.07 -4.78 -2.27
N SER A 129 -14.85 -4.21 -2.26
CA SER A 129 -14.63 -2.81 -2.66
C SER A 129 -14.65 -2.65 -4.17
N THR A 130 -15.11 -1.48 -4.62
CA THR A 130 -15.06 -1.05 -6.03
C THR A 130 -14.23 0.23 -6.12
N GLU A 131 -13.76 0.61 -7.31
CA GLU A 131 -13.05 1.89 -7.50
C GLU A 131 -13.82 3.09 -6.94
N LYS A 132 -15.15 3.10 -7.10
CA LYS A 132 -16.01 4.15 -6.53
C LYS A 132 -15.91 4.18 -5.01
N ILE A 133 -15.96 3.02 -4.36
CA ILE A 133 -15.88 2.87 -2.91
C ILE A 133 -14.50 3.26 -2.41
N ASP A 134 -13.43 2.79 -3.07
CA ASP A 134 -12.05 3.15 -2.73
C ASP A 134 -11.88 4.67 -2.73
N LEU A 135 -12.32 5.36 -3.80
CA LEU A 135 -12.23 6.81 -3.89
C LEU A 135 -13.04 7.53 -2.79
N GLN A 136 -14.23 7.02 -2.46
CA GLN A 136 -15.07 7.57 -1.38
C GLN A 136 -14.42 7.44 0.00
N HIS A 137 -13.63 6.40 0.24
CA HIS A 137 -12.90 6.21 1.49
C HIS A 137 -11.61 7.04 1.51
N TRP A 138 -10.80 6.95 0.45
CA TRP A 138 -9.53 7.66 0.40
C TRP A 138 -9.68 9.18 0.49
N ILE A 139 -10.70 9.77 -0.13
CA ILE A 139 -10.91 11.24 -0.09
C ILE A 139 -11.23 11.79 1.31
N ARG A 140 -11.59 10.93 2.26
CA ARG A 140 -11.80 11.33 3.65
C ARG A 140 -10.50 11.65 4.37
N PHE A 141 -9.37 11.07 3.95
CA PHE A 141 -8.07 11.47 4.47
C PHE A 141 -7.65 12.79 3.83
N GLN A 142 -7.43 13.82 4.66
CA GLN A 142 -7.02 15.14 4.17
C GLN A 142 -5.72 15.06 3.34
N ALA A 143 -4.78 14.22 3.78
CA ALA A 143 -3.53 13.95 3.08
C ALA A 143 -3.74 13.38 1.67
N PHE A 144 -4.86 12.71 1.39
CA PHE A 144 -5.15 12.13 0.08
C PHE A 144 -5.81 13.12 -0.90
N ARG A 145 -6.54 14.12 -0.40
CA ARG A 145 -7.36 15.03 -1.23
C ARG A 145 -6.61 15.67 -2.41
N PRO A 146 -5.34 16.11 -2.28
CA PRO A 146 -4.58 16.66 -3.41
C PRO A 146 -4.41 15.67 -4.59
N PHE A 147 -4.52 14.37 -4.33
CA PHE A 147 -4.26 13.30 -5.31
C PHE A 147 -5.52 12.74 -5.97
N ALA A 148 -6.70 12.97 -5.38
CA ALA A 148 -7.96 12.39 -5.83
C ALA A 148 -8.27 12.65 -7.32
N LYS A 149 -7.87 13.81 -7.85
CA LYS A 149 -8.06 14.18 -9.26
C LYS A 149 -7.07 13.50 -10.22
N ASN A 150 -5.89 13.10 -9.73
CA ASN A 150 -4.79 12.61 -10.57
C ASN A 150 -4.74 11.08 -10.64
N ILE A 151 -5.33 10.36 -9.68
CA ILE A 151 -5.34 8.88 -9.66
C ILE A 151 -6.01 8.24 -10.87
N LYS A 152 -6.95 8.96 -11.51
CA LYS A 152 -7.61 8.49 -12.73
C LYS A 152 -6.76 8.63 -13.99
N LYS A 153 -5.60 9.29 -13.91
CA LYS A 153 -4.72 9.47 -15.07
C LYS A 153 -3.87 8.20 -15.26
N PRO A 154 -3.81 7.64 -16.49
CA PRO A 154 -3.06 6.41 -16.77
C PRO A 154 -1.57 6.54 -16.44
N ASP A 155 -1.00 7.74 -16.50
CA ASP A 155 0.40 8.02 -16.16
C ASP A 155 0.62 8.41 -14.69
N PHE A 156 -0.36 8.20 -13.80
CA PHE A 156 -0.20 8.47 -12.38
C PHE A 156 0.77 7.47 -11.75
N LYS A 157 2.07 7.74 -11.92
CA LYS A 157 3.11 7.16 -11.09
C LYS A 157 2.96 7.84 -9.73
N CYS A 158 2.58 7.05 -8.72
CA CYS A 158 2.64 7.42 -7.31
C CYS A 158 4.07 7.88 -7.00
N LYS A 159 4.36 9.17 -7.22
CA LYS A 159 5.67 9.73 -6.94
C LYS A 159 5.83 9.74 -5.43
N TYR A 160 6.82 9.00 -4.95
CA TYR A 160 7.12 8.82 -3.52
C TYR A 160 7.21 10.16 -2.75
N GLU A 161 7.65 11.20 -3.45
CA GLU A 161 7.76 12.58 -2.98
C GLU A 161 6.43 13.20 -2.52
N LEU A 162 5.29 12.71 -3.02
CA LEU A 162 3.96 13.21 -2.69
C LEU A 162 3.47 12.76 -1.30
N PHE A 163 4.11 11.73 -0.73
CA PHE A 163 3.66 11.02 0.47
C PHE A 163 4.70 11.05 1.60
N LYS A 164 5.68 11.97 1.56
CA LYS A 164 6.84 12.00 2.47
C LYS A 164 6.48 11.72 3.94
N ASP A 165 5.40 12.34 4.43
CA ASP A 165 4.96 12.17 5.83
C ASP A 165 3.78 11.20 6.01
N HIS A 166 3.11 10.76 4.94
CA HIS A 166 1.89 9.96 5.05
C HIS A 166 2.00 8.63 4.31
N VAL A 167 1.89 7.53 5.03
CA VAL A 167 1.87 6.18 4.47
C VAL A 167 0.44 5.68 4.43
N PHE A 168 -0.05 5.40 3.23
CA PHE A 168 -1.38 4.80 3.05
C PHE A 168 -1.27 3.28 3.07
N MET A 169 -2.24 2.62 3.69
CA MET A 169 -2.27 1.15 3.82
C MET A 169 -3.70 0.62 3.79
N ARG A 170 -3.87 -0.68 3.54
CA ARG A 170 -5.12 -1.41 3.81
C ARG A 170 -4.85 -2.53 4.79
N TRP A 171 -5.65 -2.65 5.85
CA TRP A 171 -5.49 -3.73 6.84
C TRP A 171 -6.66 -4.69 6.79
N LYS A 172 -6.39 -5.98 6.63
CA LYS A 172 -7.38 -7.05 6.63
C LYS A 172 -7.15 -7.95 7.84
N GLU A 173 -8.14 -8.00 8.73
CA GLU A 173 -8.19 -8.98 9.82
C GLU A 173 -8.44 -10.38 9.23
N MET A 174 -7.66 -11.36 9.66
CA MET A 174 -7.64 -12.71 9.08
C MET A 174 -8.35 -13.71 9.98
N TYR A 175 -8.00 -13.74 11.27
CA TYR A 175 -8.56 -14.67 12.25
C TYR A 175 -8.46 -14.10 13.66
N ILE A 176 -9.24 -14.68 14.56
CA ILE A 176 -9.27 -14.32 15.98
C ILE A 176 -8.16 -15.08 16.70
N VAL A 177 -7.44 -14.37 17.56
CA VAL A 177 -6.31 -14.90 18.34
C VAL A 177 -6.73 -15.15 19.79
N SER A 178 -7.49 -14.22 20.36
CA SER A 178 -8.01 -14.35 21.72
C SER A 178 -9.33 -13.60 21.89
N LYS A 179 -10.15 -14.07 22.84
CA LYS A 179 -11.41 -13.44 23.24
C LYS A 179 -11.61 -13.65 24.74
N ASN A 180 -12.07 -12.62 25.45
CA ASN A 180 -12.36 -12.69 26.88
C ASN A 180 -13.88 -12.72 27.14
N ASP A 181 -14.63 -13.46 26.33
CA ASP A 181 -16.05 -13.71 26.61
C ASP A 181 -16.14 -14.96 27.46
N ASN A 182 -16.90 -14.91 28.55
CA ASN A 182 -17.17 -16.05 29.44
C ASN A 182 -17.98 -17.19 28.76
N GLU A 183 -18.05 -17.23 27.43
CA GLU A 183 -18.79 -18.22 26.64
C GLU A 183 -17.90 -18.80 25.52
N GLN A 184 -17.94 -20.13 25.38
CA GLN A 184 -17.38 -20.82 24.23
C GLN A 184 -18.23 -20.51 22.99
N VAL A 185 -17.65 -19.86 21.99
CA VAL A 185 -18.33 -19.63 20.71
C VAL A 185 -17.41 -19.98 19.55
N SER A 186 -17.94 -20.81 18.66
CA SER A 186 -17.34 -21.24 17.40
C SER A 186 -17.05 -20.06 16.46
N ASP A 187 -16.13 -20.26 15.50
CA ASP A 187 -15.68 -19.27 14.50
C ASP A 187 -16.82 -18.53 13.76
N TYR A 188 -18.04 -19.06 13.77
CA TYR A 188 -19.22 -18.53 13.10
C TYR A 188 -20.15 -17.67 13.99
N GLY A 189 -19.96 -17.65 15.32
CA GLY A 189 -20.91 -17.05 16.27
C GLY A 189 -20.63 -15.60 16.71
N ILE A 190 -19.56 -14.96 16.23
CA ILE A 190 -19.22 -13.56 16.62
C ILE A 190 -19.96 -12.50 15.77
N ALA A 191 -20.97 -12.89 14.98
CA ALA A 191 -21.92 -11.91 14.44
C ALA A 191 -22.87 -11.33 15.53
N LEU A 192 -22.74 -11.77 16.78
CA LEU A 192 -23.51 -11.24 17.90
C LEU A 192 -23.09 -9.78 18.18
N ASN A 193 -24.05 -8.87 18.02
CA ASN A 193 -23.96 -7.41 18.24
C ASN A 193 -23.39 -6.56 17.08
N GLY A 194 -23.33 -7.08 15.86
CA GLY A 194 -22.95 -6.29 14.67
C GLY A 194 -21.45 -5.98 14.56
N ILE A 195 -20.64 -6.63 15.40
CA ILE A 195 -19.18 -6.57 15.34
C ILE A 195 -18.71 -7.68 14.41
N SER A 196 -18.05 -7.32 13.30
CA SER A 196 -17.56 -8.27 12.33
C SER A 196 -16.18 -7.84 11.84
N TYR A 197 -15.24 -8.77 11.76
CA TYR A 197 -13.91 -8.56 11.19
C TYR A 197 -13.85 -8.95 9.69
N ALA A 198 -14.99 -9.20 9.06
CA ALA A 198 -15.08 -9.63 7.66
C ALA A 198 -14.59 -8.56 6.67
N GLY A 199 -14.73 -7.28 7.03
CA GLY A 199 -14.24 -6.14 6.26
C GLY A 199 -12.73 -5.93 6.33
N PHE A 200 -12.32 -4.72 5.96
CA PHE A 200 -10.94 -4.25 6.03
C PHE A 200 -10.92 -2.74 6.34
N TYR A 201 -9.75 -2.22 6.72
CA TYR A 201 -9.56 -0.81 7.01
C TYR A 201 -8.78 -0.13 5.89
N TYR A 202 -9.24 1.05 5.48
CA TYR A 202 -8.38 2.03 4.82
C TYR A 202 -7.60 2.77 5.88
N ILE A 203 -6.29 2.91 5.72
CA ILE A 203 -5.41 3.49 6.73
C ILE A 203 -4.55 4.59 6.12
N CYS A 204 -4.39 5.67 6.89
CA CYS A 204 -3.44 6.75 6.67
C CYS A 204 -2.58 6.90 7.94
N PHE A 205 -1.29 6.61 7.82
CA PHE A 205 -0.33 6.74 8.91
C PHE A 205 0.55 7.96 8.71
N GLN A 206 0.58 8.86 9.69
CA GLN A 206 1.44 10.04 9.70
C GLN A 206 2.75 9.75 10.42
N GLN A 207 3.85 9.73 9.68
CA GLN A 207 5.14 9.26 10.15
C GLN A 207 5.79 10.19 11.17
N SER A 208 5.65 11.50 11.02
CA SER A 208 6.24 12.51 11.91
C SER A 208 5.65 12.48 13.31
N MET A 209 4.36 12.17 13.43
CA MET A 209 3.61 12.23 14.69
C MET A 209 3.29 10.85 15.28
N GLY A 210 3.44 9.77 14.50
CA GLY A 210 3.05 8.43 14.94
C GLY A 210 1.53 8.26 15.06
N ASN A 211 0.76 9.02 14.28
CA ASN A 211 -0.70 8.97 14.28
C ASN A 211 -1.21 8.03 13.18
N ILE A 212 -2.24 7.25 13.49
CA ILE A 212 -2.94 6.38 12.54
C ILE A 212 -4.39 6.85 12.48
N SER A 213 -4.85 7.19 11.28
CA SER A 213 -6.25 7.39 10.98
C SER A 213 -6.72 6.28 10.08
N GLY A 214 -7.84 5.65 10.42
CA GLY A 214 -8.40 4.52 9.71
C GLY A 214 -9.90 4.66 9.51
N ILE A 215 -10.40 3.98 8.49
CA ILE A 215 -11.82 3.90 8.18
C ILE A 215 -12.14 2.44 7.84
N TYR A 216 -12.99 1.81 8.65
CA TYR A 216 -13.45 0.45 8.38
C TYR A 216 -14.45 0.43 7.23
N TYR A 217 -14.36 -0.61 6.40
CA TYR A 217 -15.29 -0.88 5.33
C TYR A 217 -15.69 -2.36 5.31
N HIS A 218 -17.01 -2.56 5.28
CA HIS A 218 -17.64 -3.81 4.89
C HIS A 218 -19.01 -3.48 4.29
N LYS A 219 -19.42 -4.22 3.26
CA LYS A 219 -20.65 -3.94 2.48
C LYS A 219 -21.93 -3.89 3.31
N ASN A 220 -21.99 -4.64 4.41
CA ASN A 220 -23.17 -4.79 5.26
C ASN A 220 -23.03 -4.07 6.61
N SER A 221 -21.97 -3.27 6.79
CA SER A 221 -21.69 -2.59 8.05
C SER A 221 -22.03 -1.11 7.96
N GLU A 222 -22.18 -0.46 9.12
CA GLU A 222 -22.28 0.99 9.20
C GLU A 222 -21.09 1.63 8.46
N GLN A 223 -21.37 2.63 7.63
CA GLN A 223 -20.34 3.26 6.82
C GLN A 223 -19.45 4.17 7.67
N PHE A 224 -18.18 4.22 7.31
CA PHE A 224 -17.22 5.19 7.82
C PHE A 224 -16.95 5.12 9.33
N GLN A 225 -16.94 3.91 9.90
CA GLN A 225 -16.47 3.73 11.27
C GLN A 225 -15.00 4.14 11.36
N GLN A 226 -14.69 5.06 12.27
CA GLN A 226 -13.40 5.73 12.33
C GLN A 226 -12.49 5.04 13.34
N LEU A 227 -11.27 4.73 12.93
CA LEU A 227 -10.20 4.26 13.79
C LEU A 227 -9.20 5.40 13.97
N THR A 228 -8.89 5.78 15.20
CA THR A 228 -7.88 6.79 15.51
C THR A 228 -6.93 6.22 16.54
N LEU A 229 -5.64 6.14 16.22
CA LEU A 229 -4.62 5.62 17.12
C LEU A 229 -3.42 6.55 17.16
N GLN A 230 -2.73 6.55 18.29
CA GLN A 230 -1.49 7.26 18.52
C GLN A 230 -0.45 6.30 19.08
N HIS A 231 0.80 6.45 18.67
CA HIS A 231 1.89 5.66 19.22
C HIS A 231 2.00 5.90 20.74
N ASP A 232 2.13 4.83 21.51
CA ASP A 232 2.06 4.86 22.99
C ASP A 232 3.27 5.53 23.67
N GLY A 233 4.32 5.80 22.90
CA GLY A 233 5.54 6.46 23.37
C GLY A 233 6.51 5.53 24.12
N ASN A 234 6.15 4.27 24.34
CA ASN A 234 6.98 3.33 25.10
C ASN A 234 8.17 2.83 24.27
N ARG A 235 9.25 2.50 25.00
CA ARG A 235 10.55 2.11 24.45
C ARG A 235 10.48 0.71 23.83
N THR A 236 10.60 0.71 22.50
CA THR A 236 11.23 -0.29 21.61
C THR A 236 11.58 -1.66 22.19
N PHE A 237 11.02 -2.72 21.60
CA PHE A 237 11.62 -4.06 21.66
C PHE A 237 12.85 -4.16 20.74
N SER A 238 13.80 -5.03 21.10
CA SER A 238 14.98 -5.33 20.27
C SER A 238 14.56 -5.87 18.90
N LYS A 239 15.17 -5.37 17.82
CA LYS A 239 14.94 -5.90 16.46
C LYS A 239 15.57 -7.29 16.35
N PHE A 240 14.80 -8.27 15.87
CA PHE A 240 15.32 -9.56 15.42
C PHE A 240 14.91 -9.80 13.96
N GLU A 241 15.77 -10.46 13.20
CA GLU A 241 15.56 -10.82 11.80
C GLU A 241 15.80 -12.33 11.69
N PHE A 242 14.83 -13.07 11.14
CA PHE A 242 15.04 -14.46 10.75
C PHE A 242 15.68 -14.48 9.36
N ARG A 243 16.76 -15.24 9.20
CA ARG A 243 17.45 -15.49 7.94
C ARG A 243 17.24 -16.92 7.49
#